data_AF-A0A1F6RKX1-F1
#
_entry.id   AF-A0A1F6RKX1-F1
#
_cell.length_a   1.000
_cell.length_b   1.000
_cell.length_c   1.000
_cell.angle_alpha   90.00
_cell.angle_beta   90.00
_cell.angle_gamma   90.00
#
_symmetry.space_group_name_H-M   'P 1'
#
loop_
_entity.id
_entity.type
_entity.pdbx_description
1 polymer ?
#
loop_
_entity_poly.entity_id
_entity_poly.type
_entity_poly.pdbx_seq_one_letter_code
_entity_poly.pdbx_strand_id
1 'polypeptide(L)'
;MKEIQFNQLSKEMLDQLMKGAFLTVKDNNGNLNTMTIAWGSLGYMWRRPIFMVMVRYSRYTHKLIENTNEFTVSFPLGDQLKKELGVCGTKSGREINKFEVCNLTPEKAQKISTPIIGECDLHLECKIVYKHPLNSQFIMSDEVEEIYGAEKDYHVLYYGEILACYVKEND
;
A
#
# COMPACT_ATOMS: atom_id res chain seq x y z
N MET A 1 0.11 11.78 -17.06
CA MET A 1 0.24 10.43 -16.47
C MET A 1 0.01 9.42 -17.58
N LYS A 2 0.92 8.47 -17.72
CA LYS A 2 0.90 7.47 -18.79
C LYS A 2 0.53 6.10 -18.23
N GLU A 3 -0.58 5.54 -18.70
CA GLU A 3 -0.98 4.16 -18.38
C GLU A 3 0.00 3.17 -19.00
N ILE A 4 0.41 2.17 -18.21
CA ILE A 4 1.36 1.13 -18.57
C ILE A 4 0.84 -0.24 -18.15
N GLN A 5 1.43 -1.30 -18.69
CA GLN A 5 1.17 -2.64 -18.17
C GLN A 5 1.76 -2.76 -16.76
N PHE A 6 1.02 -3.38 -15.85
CA PHE A 6 1.42 -3.45 -14.43
C PHE A 6 2.77 -4.14 -14.19
N ASN A 7 3.22 -4.99 -15.11
CA ASN A 7 4.48 -5.70 -15.01
C ASN A 7 5.62 -5.03 -15.79
N GLN A 8 5.36 -3.92 -16.48
CA GLN A 8 6.35 -3.24 -17.32
C GLN A 8 7.53 -2.69 -16.49
N LEU A 9 7.26 -2.22 -15.27
CA LEU A 9 8.25 -1.70 -14.33
C LEU A 9 8.32 -2.54 -13.03
N SER A 10 8.12 -3.85 -13.16
CA SER A 10 8.06 -4.74 -11.99
C SER A 10 9.36 -4.74 -11.20
N LYS A 11 10.52 -4.61 -11.87
CA LYS A 11 11.82 -4.57 -11.19
C LYS A 11 11.93 -3.30 -10.33
N GLU A 12 11.63 -2.15 -10.91
CA GLU A 12 11.67 -0.86 -10.24
C GLU A 12 10.68 -0.81 -9.06
N MET A 13 9.48 -1.35 -9.25
CA MET A 13 8.49 -1.49 -8.17
C MET A 13 8.99 -2.34 -7.02
N LEU A 14 9.56 -3.51 -7.30
CA LEU A 14 10.05 -4.42 -6.25
C LEU A 14 11.29 -3.87 -5.54
N ASP A 15 12.22 -3.28 -6.30
CA ASP A 15 13.41 -2.60 -5.74
C ASP A 15 13.02 -1.43 -4.84
N GLN A 16 12.00 -0.64 -5.23
CA GLN A 16 11.49 0.46 -4.42
C GLN A 16 10.68 -0.04 -3.22
N LEU A 17 9.89 -1.10 -3.36
CA LEU A 17 9.07 -1.64 -2.28
C LEU A 17 9.91 -2.00 -1.05
N MET A 18 11.10 -2.59 -1.24
CA MET A 18 12.03 -2.88 -0.15
C MET A 18 12.47 -1.65 0.65
N LYS A 19 12.42 -0.45 0.04
CA LYS A 19 12.75 0.83 0.66
C LYS A 19 11.50 1.55 1.22
N GLY A 20 10.32 1.12 0.80
CA GLY A 20 9.04 1.68 1.18
C GLY A 20 8.23 2.16 -0.02
N ALA A 21 6.93 1.88 0.02
CA ALA A 21 5.91 2.47 -0.82
C ALA A 21 4.74 2.93 0.05
N PHE A 22 3.91 3.83 -0.45
CA PHE A 22 2.75 4.33 0.26
C PHE A 22 1.51 3.52 -0.09
N LEU A 23 0.95 2.82 0.90
CA LEU A 23 -0.38 2.24 0.85
C LEU A 23 -1.40 3.27 1.34
N THR A 24 -2.22 3.76 0.42
CA THR A 24 -3.25 4.76 0.72
C THR A 24 -4.63 4.12 0.65
N VAL A 25 -5.49 4.48 1.60
CA VAL A 25 -6.85 3.96 1.73
C VAL A 25 -7.79 5.11 2.10
N LYS A 26 -8.90 5.21 1.37
CA LYS A 26 -10.04 6.06 1.72
C LYS A 26 -11.24 5.17 2.05
N ASP A 27 -11.76 5.27 3.27
CA ASP A 27 -12.95 4.51 3.66
C ASP A 27 -14.24 5.13 3.08
N ASN A 28 -15.36 4.41 3.22
CA ASN A 28 -16.67 4.87 2.77
C ASN A 28 -17.19 6.12 3.49
N ASN A 29 -16.60 6.50 4.64
CA ASN A 29 -16.94 7.73 5.37
C ASN A 29 -16.09 8.92 4.94
N GLY A 30 -15.17 8.74 3.99
CA GLY A 30 -14.25 9.77 3.52
C GLY A 30 -12.99 9.93 4.37
N ASN A 31 -12.77 9.09 5.39
CA ASN A 31 -11.52 9.10 6.15
C ASN A 31 -10.39 8.60 5.25
N LEU A 32 -9.32 9.39 5.16
CA LEU A 32 -8.18 9.13 4.31
C LEU A 32 -6.92 8.93 5.16
N ASN A 33 -6.16 7.88 4.87
CA ASN A 33 -4.84 7.68 5.47
C ASN A 33 -3.89 7.00 4.51
N THR A 34 -2.60 7.31 4.67
CA THR A 34 -1.51 6.56 4.04
C THR A 34 -0.61 5.91 5.09
N MET A 35 0.00 4.79 4.74
CA MET A 35 1.05 4.17 5.55
C MET A 35 2.17 3.66 4.64
N THR A 36 3.36 3.56 5.21
CA THR A 36 4.47 2.93 4.52
C THR A 36 4.34 1.42 4.61
N ILE A 37 4.42 0.75 3.47
CA ILE A 37 4.58 -0.70 3.35
C ILE A 37 5.95 -0.98 2.74
N ALA A 38 6.64 -1.99 3.26
CA ALA A 38 7.88 -2.50 2.67
C ALA A 38 7.73 -3.93 2.14
N TRP A 39 6.55 -4.53 2.32
CA TRP A 39 6.22 -5.90 1.91
C TRP A 39 5.00 -5.89 1.00
N GLY A 40 5.04 -6.74 -0.01
CA GLY A 40 3.96 -6.94 -0.96
C GLY A 40 4.35 -7.97 -2.01
N SER A 41 3.37 -8.40 -2.81
CA SER A 41 3.60 -9.37 -3.89
C SER A 41 2.87 -8.94 -5.15
N LEU A 42 3.60 -8.96 -6.27
CA LEU A 42 3.08 -8.65 -7.60
C LEU A 42 3.02 -9.94 -8.42
N GLY A 43 1.88 -10.22 -9.04
CA GLY A 43 1.77 -11.40 -9.89
C GLY A 43 0.38 -11.60 -10.48
N TYR A 44 0.10 -12.84 -10.87
CA TYR A 44 -1.19 -13.24 -11.40
C TYR A 44 -1.89 -14.23 -10.48
N MET A 45 -3.17 -14.00 -10.20
CA MET A 45 -4.04 -14.99 -9.54
C MET A 45 -5.41 -14.96 -10.23
N TRP A 46 -6.03 -16.12 -10.40
CA TRP A 46 -7.32 -16.25 -11.10
C TRP A 46 -7.34 -15.59 -12.50
N ARG A 47 -6.21 -15.62 -13.21
CA ARG A 47 -5.99 -14.95 -14.51
C ARG A 47 -6.13 -13.42 -14.45
N ARG A 48 -5.98 -12.81 -13.27
CA ARG A 48 -6.03 -11.36 -13.03
C ARG A 48 -4.69 -10.85 -12.52
N PRO A 49 -4.29 -9.62 -12.87
CA PRO A 49 -3.13 -8.98 -12.27
C PRO A 49 -3.45 -8.60 -10.81
N ILE A 50 -2.62 -9.05 -9.87
CA ILE A 50 -2.82 -8.84 -8.44
C ILE A 50 -1.60 -8.15 -7.83
N PHE A 51 -1.86 -7.14 -7.00
CA PHE A 51 -0.92 -6.67 -5.99
C PHE A 51 -1.47 -7.00 -4.61
N MET A 52 -0.70 -7.78 -3.83
CA MET A 52 -1.05 -8.14 -2.47
C MET A 52 -0.29 -7.27 -1.47
N VAL A 53 -1.02 -6.70 -0.50
CA VAL A 53 -0.46 -5.91 0.61
C VAL A 53 -0.79 -6.57 1.95
N MET A 54 0.06 -6.31 2.95
CA MET A 54 -0.09 -6.84 4.30
C MET A 54 -0.30 -5.70 5.28
N VAL A 55 -1.37 -5.74 6.08
CA VAL A 55 -1.67 -4.68 7.05
C VAL A 55 -1.94 -5.30 8.42
N ARG A 56 -1.18 -4.90 9.44
CA ARG A 56 -1.39 -5.36 10.81
C ARG A 56 -2.68 -4.81 11.41
N TYR A 57 -3.32 -5.57 12.30
CA TYR A 57 -4.53 -5.16 13.00
C TYR A 57 -4.36 -3.83 13.75
N SER A 58 -3.19 -3.60 14.35
CA SER A 58 -2.90 -2.36 15.08
C SER A 58 -2.90 -1.10 14.22
N ARG A 59 -2.69 -1.20 12.89
CA ARG A 59 -2.53 -0.04 12.01
C ARG A 59 -3.86 0.67 11.79
N TYR A 60 -3.84 2.01 11.77
CA TYR A 60 -5.04 2.78 11.44
C TYR A 60 -5.61 2.42 10.07
N THR A 61 -4.74 2.18 9.09
CA THR A 61 -5.10 1.73 7.75
C THR A 61 -5.92 0.43 7.76
N HIS A 62 -5.69 -0.48 8.72
CA HIS A 62 -6.53 -1.69 8.86
C HIS A 62 -8.00 -1.34 9.12
N LYS A 63 -8.26 -0.38 10.01
CA LYS A 63 -9.62 0.09 10.29
C LYS A 63 -10.28 0.67 9.02
N LEU A 64 -9.52 1.38 8.20
CA LEU A 64 -10.05 2.00 6.99
C LEU A 64 -10.29 0.97 5.87
N ILE A 65 -9.32 0.09 5.61
CA ILE A 65 -9.38 -0.87 4.51
C ILE A 65 -10.47 -1.92 4.72
N GLU A 66 -10.85 -2.19 5.97
CA GLU A 66 -12.00 -3.03 6.29
C GLU A 66 -13.36 -2.37 5.96
N ASN A 67 -13.39 -1.05 5.78
CA ASN A 67 -14.58 -0.26 5.45
C ASN A 67 -14.56 0.25 4.00
N THR A 68 -13.76 -0.36 3.13
CA THR A 68 -13.74 -0.12 1.69
C THR A 68 -13.30 -1.39 0.95
N ASN A 69 -13.36 -1.39 -0.37
CA ASN A 69 -12.82 -2.45 -1.22
C ASN A 69 -11.73 -1.93 -2.16
N GLU A 70 -11.17 -0.75 -1.89
CA GLU A 70 -10.25 -0.04 -2.76
C GLU A 70 -9.01 0.42 -1.98
N PHE A 71 -7.84 0.34 -2.63
CA PHE A 71 -6.61 0.95 -2.14
C PHE A 71 -5.73 1.39 -3.31
N THR A 72 -4.85 2.34 -3.07
CA THR A 72 -3.76 2.66 -4.01
C THR A 72 -2.41 2.33 -3.39
N VAL A 73 -1.44 2.02 -4.24
CA VAL A 73 -0.03 1.93 -3.86
C VAL A 73 0.74 2.91 -4.71
N SER A 74 1.42 3.88 -4.08
CA SER A 74 2.23 4.89 -4.75
C SER A 74 3.70 4.68 -4.41
N PHE A 75 4.54 4.59 -5.45
CA PHE A 75 5.96 4.28 -5.35
C PHE A 75 6.80 5.53 -5.65
N PRO A 76 7.56 6.03 -4.66
CA PRO A 76 8.52 7.11 -4.87
C PRO A 76 9.85 6.54 -5.39
N LEU A 77 9.94 6.33 -6.70
CA LEU A 77 11.14 5.83 -7.37
C LEU A 77 12.31 6.80 -7.19
N GLY A 78 13.53 6.30 -7.36
CA GLY A 78 14.72 7.14 -7.29
C GLY A 78 15.02 7.67 -5.88
N ASP A 79 14.61 6.94 -4.82
CA ASP A 79 14.95 7.25 -3.44
C ASP A 79 14.35 8.57 -2.90
N GLN A 80 13.30 9.09 -3.54
CA GLN A 80 12.58 10.27 -3.06
C GLN A 80 11.66 9.96 -1.87
N LEU A 81 11.17 11.02 -1.20
CA LEU A 81 10.20 10.94 -0.11
C LEU A 81 10.59 10.06 1.10
N LYS A 82 11.90 9.83 1.33
CA LYS A 82 12.39 8.98 2.43
C LYS A 82 11.91 9.45 3.81
N LYS A 83 11.86 10.76 4.03
CA LYS A 83 11.41 11.34 5.31
C LYS A 83 9.93 11.06 5.53
N GLU A 84 9.14 11.25 4.48
CA GLU A 84 7.68 11.09 4.46
C GLU A 84 7.31 9.62 4.63
N LEU A 85 8.04 8.70 3.99
CA LEU A 85 7.95 7.25 4.23
C LEU A 85 8.26 6.92 5.70
N GLY A 86 9.29 7.53 6.29
CA GLY A 86 9.62 7.35 7.71
C GLY A 86 8.49 7.79 8.64
N VAL A 87 7.91 8.97 8.40
CA VAL A 87 6.77 9.49 9.17
C VAL A 87 5.54 8.60 8.97
N CYS A 88 5.21 8.24 7.73
CA CYS A 88 4.01 7.47 7.42
C CYS A 88 4.08 6.02 7.92
N GLY A 89 5.27 5.46 8.14
CA GLY A 89 5.48 4.14 8.73
C GLY A 89 5.47 4.12 10.26
N THR A 90 5.83 5.23 10.92
CA THR A 90 6.04 5.28 12.38
C THR A 90 4.94 6.01 13.15
N LYS A 91 4.31 7.03 12.54
CA LYS A 91 3.24 7.80 13.18
C LYS A 91 1.86 7.24 12.84
N SER A 92 0.95 7.28 13.80
CA SER A 92 -0.42 6.80 13.62
C SER A 92 -1.30 7.85 12.96
N GLY A 93 -2.06 7.47 11.93
CA GLY A 93 -3.06 8.35 11.32
C GLY A 93 -4.29 8.60 12.21
N ARG A 94 -4.36 7.95 13.38
CA ARG A 94 -5.35 8.27 14.42
C ARG A 94 -5.05 9.60 15.13
N GLU A 95 -3.78 9.99 15.15
CA GLU A 95 -3.28 11.12 15.94
C GLU A 95 -2.93 12.32 15.07
N ILE A 96 -2.49 12.07 13.83
CA ILE A 96 -2.03 13.12 12.93
C ILE A 96 -2.64 12.96 11.53
N ASN A 97 -2.87 14.07 10.85
CA ASN A 97 -3.07 14.07 9.41
C ASN A 97 -1.72 13.96 8.70
N LYS A 98 -1.40 12.77 8.18
CA LYS A 98 -0.11 12.51 7.53
C LYS A 98 0.07 13.27 6.22
N PHE A 99 -1.02 13.55 5.49
CA PHE A 99 -0.94 14.32 4.26
C PHE A 99 -0.50 15.76 4.54
N GLU A 100 -1.07 16.39 5.56
CA GLU A 100 -0.67 17.73 6.00
C GLU A 100 0.76 17.75 6.56
N VAL A 101 1.09 16.83 7.49
CA VAL A 101 2.41 16.80 8.14
C VAL A 101 3.56 16.55 7.15
N CYS A 102 3.30 15.75 6.11
CA CYS A 102 4.29 15.39 5.10
C CYS A 102 4.19 16.24 3.82
N ASN A 103 3.27 17.20 3.74
CA ASN A 103 2.95 17.95 2.51
C ASN A 103 2.71 17.03 1.30
N LEU A 104 1.99 15.93 1.50
CA LEU A 104 1.63 15.01 0.42
C LEU A 104 0.31 15.44 -0.21
N THR A 105 0.27 15.46 -1.54
CA THR A 105 -0.92 15.88 -2.28
C THR A 105 -1.75 14.66 -2.67
N PRO A 106 -2.98 14.50 -2.16
CA PRO A 106 -3.89 13.47 -2.63
C PRO A 106 -4.41 13.85 -4.03
N GLU A 107 -3.99 13.13 -5.06
CA GLU A 107 -4.48 13.32 -6.41
C GLU A 107 -5.55 12.29 -6.77
N LYS A 108 -6.50 12.70 -7.62
CA LYS A 108 -7.61 11.84 -8.04
C LYS A 108 -7.08 10.63 -8.83
N ALA A 109 -7.48 9.43 -8.41
CA ALA A 109 -7.27 8.19 -9.15
C ALA A 109 -8.15 8.11 -10.41
N GLN A 110 -7.75 7.28 -11.38
CA GLN A 110 -8.38 7.14 -12.69
C GLN A 110 -9.57 6.17 -12.69
N LYS A 111 -9.53 5.08 -11.90
CA LYS A 111 -10.53 3.99 -11.87
C LYS A 111 -11.25 3.85 -10.54
N ILE A 112 -10.60 4.20 -9.42
CA ILE A 112 -11.14 4.05 -8.06
C ILE A 112 -11.28 5.38 -7.33
N SER A 113 -11.93 5.35 -6.17
CA SER A 113 -12.21 6.55 -5.37
C SER A 113 -11.05 6.93 -4.45
N THR A 114 -10.23 5.97 -4.03
CA THR A 114 -9.06 6.20 -3.18
C THR A 114 -7.98 6.96 -3.97
N PRO A 115 -7.48 8.11 -3.49
CA PRO A 115 -6.52 8.92 -4.22
C PRO A 115 -5.13 8.26 -4.25
N ILE A 116 -4.30 8.73 -5.17
CA ILE A 116 -2.85 8.47 -5.18
C ILE A 116 -2.10 9.60 -4.46
N ILE A 117 -0.78 9.44 -4.29
CA ILE A 117 0.10 10.51 -3.79
C ILE A 117 0.78 11.18 -4.98
N GLY A 118 0.48 12.45 -5.24
CA GLY A 118 0.94 13.19 -6.42
C GLY A 118 2.45 13.33 -6.55
N GLU A 119 3.19 13.25 -5.43
CA GLU A 119 4.65 13.33 -5.39
C GLU A 119 5.35 12.02 -5.76
N CYS A 120 4.62 10.90 -5.96
CA CYS A 120 5.21 9.62 -6.38
C CYS A 120 5.22 9.47 -7.91
N ASP A 121 6.04 8.54 -8.41
CA ASP A 121 6.27 8.36 -9.85
C ASP A 121 5.44 7.25 -10.46
N LEU A 122 5.09 6.23 -9.67
CA LEU A 122 4.35 5.06 -10.14
C LEU A 122 3.20 4.76 -9.19
N HIS A 123 2.05 4.43 -9.76
CA HIS A 123 0.86 4.13 -8.98
C HIS A 123 0.19 2.85 -9.44
N LEU A 124 -0.39 2.14 -8.47
CA LEU A 124 -1.33 1.04 -8.66
C LEU A 124 -2.66 1.45 -8.05
N GLU A 125 -3.73 1.23 -8.80
CA GLU A 125 -5.09 1.29 -8.30
C GLU A 125 -5.64 -0.12 -8.17
N CYS A 126 -6.06 -0.49 -6.97
CA CYS A 126 -6.40 -1.86 -6.65
C CYS A 126 -7.81 -1.97 -6.07
N LYS A 127 -8.55 -2.98 -6.53
CA LYS A 127 -9.81 -3.42 -5.92
C LYS A 127 -9.61 -4.74 -5.20
N ILE A 128 -9.96 -4.79 -3.92
CA ILE A 128 -9.82 -5.98 -3.08
C ILE A 128 -10.78 -7.06 -3.60
N VAL A 129 -10.21 -8.20 -4.00
CA VAL A 129 -10.95 -9.38 -4.49
C VAL A 129 -10.89 -10.54 -3.50
N TYR A 130 -9.91 -10.53 -2.60
CA TYR A 130 -9.78 -11.52 -1.54
C TYR A 130 -8.99 -10.93 -0.37
N LYS A 131 -9.30 -11.38 0.84
CA LYS A 131 -8.49 -11.07 2.02
C LYS A 131 -8.44 -12.29 2.94
N HIS A 132 -7.33 -12.43 3.65
CA HIS A 132 -7.13 -13.55 4.55
C HIS A 132 -6.29 -13.13 5.75
N PRO A 133 -6.78 -13.30 6.99
CA PRO A 133 -5.97 -13.15 8.18
C PRO A 133 -4.78 -14.10 8.16
N LEU A 134 -3.59 -13.61 8.49
CA LEU A 134 -2.44 -14.48 8.62
C LEU A 134 -2.66 -15.50 9.73
N ASN A 135 -2.41 -16.77 9.41
CA ASN A 135 -2.43 -17.85 10.38
C ASN A 135 -0.98 -18.28 10.65
N SER A 136 -0.48 -17.95 11.84
CA SER A 136 0.90 -18.20 12.24
C SER A 136 1.28 -19.68 12.33
N GLN A 137 0.31 -20.60 12.40
CA GLN A 137 0.57 -22.04 12.39
C GLN A 137 1.17 -22.54 11.07
N PHE A 138 1.04 -21.76 9.99
CA PHE A 138 1.56 -22.10 8.67
C PHE A 138 2.81 -21.32 8.28
N ILE A 139 3.41 -20.58 9.23
CA ILE A 139 4.65 -19.83 9.02
C ILE A 139 5.76 -20.53 9.80
N MET A 140 6.99 -20.46 9.27
CA MET A 140 8.16 -20.96 9.98
C MET A 140 8.28 -20.28 11.35
N SER A 141 8.49 -21.05 12.42
CA SER A 141 8.42 -20.56 13.80
C SER A 141 9.32 -19.37 14.09
N ASP A 142 10.52 -19.39 13.52
CA ASP A 142 11.57 -18.41 13.81
C ASP A 142 11.20 -17.03 13.20
N GLU A 143 10.59 -17.03 12.02
CA GLU A 143 10.09 -15.81 11.36
C GLU A 143 8.91 -15.19 12.13
N VAL A 144 8.04 -16.01 12.71
CA VAL A 144 6.89 -15.53 13.48
C VAL A 144 7.36 -14.77 14.72
N GLU A 145 8.31 -15.34 15.46
CA GLU A 145 8.81 -14.71 16.68
C GLU A 145 9.61 -13.43 16.36
N GLU A 146 10.46 -13.44 15.34
CA GLU A 146 11.23 -12.26 14.92
C GLU A 146 10.35 -11.09 14.49
N ILE A 147 9.26 -11.37 13.74
CA ILE A 147 8.42 -10.32 13.15
C ILE A 147 7.34 -9.81 14.12
N TYR A 148 6.71 -10.71 14.87
CA TYR A 148 5.52 -10.41 15.66
C TYR A 148 5.76 -10.44 17.17
N GLY A 149 6.78 -11.16 17.63
CA GLY A 149 7.07 -11.36 19.05
C GLY A 149 5.86 -11.79 19.88
N ALA A 150 5.89 -11.41 21.16
CA ALA A 150 4.86 -11.75 22.12
C ALA A 150 3.49 -11.09 21.86
N GLU A 151 3.45 -9.93 21.20
CA GLU A 151 2.22 -9.16 20.97
C GLU A 151 1.30 -9.80 19.92
N LYS A 152 1.87 -10.62 19.01
CA LYS A 152 1.11 -11.35 17.98
C LYS A 152 0.20 -10.45 17.14
N ASP A 153 0.63 -9.21 16.88
CA ASP A 153 -0.04 -8.24 16.00
C ASP A 153 0.11 -8.65 14.52
N TYR A 154 -0.62 -9.69 14.13
CA TYR A 154 -0.52 -10.32 12.83
C TYR A 154 -1.05 -9.44 11.70
N HIS A 155 -0.54 -9.67 10.50
CA HIS A 155 -1.07 -9.05 9.29
C HIS A 155 -2.38 -9.71 8.84
N VAL A 156 -3.24 -8.92 8.20
CA VAL A 156 -4.22 -9.42 7.23
C VAL A 156 -3.65 -9.18 5.84
N LEU A 157 -3.72 -10.21 4.99
CA LEU A 157 -3.27 -10.15 3.60
C LEU A 157 -4.46 -9.69 2.74
N TYR A 158 -4.28 -8.63 1.97
CA TYR A 158 -5.28 -8.06 1.07
C TYR A 158 -4.81 -8.21 -0.37
N TYR A 159 -5.59 -8.93 -1.17
CA TYR A 159 -5.30 -9.21 -2.58
C TYR A 159 -6.12 -8.25 -3.43
N GLY A 160 -5.43 -7.26 -4.02
CA GLY A 160 -6.03 -6.27 -4.90
C GLY A 160 -5.85 -6.62 -6.36
N GLU A 161 -6.95 -6.74 -7.10
CA GLU A 161 -6.92 -6.72 -8.56
C GLU A 161 -6.48 -5.34 -9.04
N ILE A 162 -5.41 -5.30 -9.82
CA ILE A 162 -4.84 -4.06 -10.37
C ILE A 162 -5.75 -3.60 -11.51
N LEU A 163 -6.47 -2.51 -11.29
CA LEU A 163 -7.38 -1.91 -12.26
C LEU A 163 -6.68 -0.88 -13.16
N ALA A 164 -5.63 -0.25 -12.65
CA ALA A 164 -4.78 0.66 -13.41
C ALA A 164 -3.35 0.64 -12.84
N CYS A 165 -2.39 0.80 -13.75
CA CYS A 165 -0.99 1.07 -13.42
C CYS A 165 -0.51 2.18 -14.33
N TYR A 166 0.09 3.22 -13.76
CA TYR A 166 0.56 4.35 -14.54
C TYR A 166 1.76 5.01 -13.88
N VAL A 167 2.53 5.69 -14.73
CA VAL A 167 3.65 6.50 -14.31
C VAL A 167 3.33 7.98 -14.48
N LYS A 168 3.87 8.79 -13.59
CA LYS A 168 3.95 10.24 -13.77
C LYS A 168 4.89 10.51 -14.95
N GLU A 169 4.46 11.35 -15.87
CA GLU A 169 5.34 11.81 -16.95
C GLU A 169 6.20 12.93 -16.38
N ASN A 170 7.51 12.79 -16.53
CA ASN A 170 8.42 13.89 -16.25
C ASN A 170 8.37 14.82 -17.46
N ASP A 171 8.01 16.08 -17.23
CA ASP A 171 8.17 17.16 -18.22
C ASP A 171 9.67 17.42 -18.51
#